data_AF-A0A7X0HV19-F1
#
_entry.id   AF-A0A7X0HV19-F1
#
_cell.length_a   1.000
_cell.length_b   1.000
_cell.length_c   1.000
_cell.angle_alpha   90.00
_cell.angle_beta   90.00
_cell.angle_gamma   90.00
#
_symmetry.space_group_name_H-M   'P 1'
#
loop_
_entity.id
_entity.type
_entity.pdbx_description
1 polymer ?
#
loop_
_entity_poly.entity_id
_entity_poly.type
_entity_poly.pdbx_seq_one_letter_code
_entity_poly.pdbx_strand_id
1 'polypeptide(L)'
;MYKLQVYDAMTHEMLREKTFETAEPALSLIDYVEKGHECYLFDQELRLNKAEYITHYSHHEGDTEVYTVVLQLEAVEAREPVMI
;
A
#
# COMPACT_ATOMS: atom_id res chain seq x y z
N MET A 1 -0.71 18.60 -7.16
CA MET A 1 -0.38 17.21 -7.54
C MET A 1 -0.78 16.29 -6.39
N TYR A 2 -0.93 15.00 -6.63
CA TYR A 2 -1.27 14.04 -5.58
C TYR A 2 -0.22 12.94 -5.51
N LYS A 3 0.15 12.52 -4.31
CA LYS A 3 1.12 11.45 -4.09
C LYS A 3 0.49 10.40 -3.20
N LEU A 4 0.69 9.14 -3.53
CA LEU A 4 0.38 8.00 -2.68
C LEU A 4 1.68 7.42 -2.16
N GLN A 5 1.76 7.21 -0.86
CA GLN A 5 2.79 6.44 -0.21
C GLN A 5 2.17 5.25 0.51
N VAL A 6 2.75 4.07 0.33
CA VAL A 6 2.34 2.84 1.00
C VAL A 6 3.49 2.39 1.89
N TYR A 7 3.21 2.20 3.18
CA TYR A 7 4.18 1.76 4.18
C TYR A 7 3.78 0.42 4.78
N ASP A 8 4.79 -0.35 5.14
CA ASP A 8 4.64 -1.52 6.00
C ASP A 8 4.57 -1.08 7.47
N ALA A 9 3.51 -1.51 8.17
CA ALA A 9 3.30 -1.25 9.59
C ALA A 9 4.39 -1.86 10.49
N MET A 10 4.99 -2.99 10.08
CA MET A 10 5.94 -3.75 10.90
C MET A 10 7.36 -3.20 10.81
N THR A 11 7.80 -2.85 9.60
CA THR A 11 9.17 -2.38 9.34
C THR A 11 9.27 -0.86 9.27
N HIS A 12 8.14 -0.17 9.12
CA HIS A 12 8.05 1.25 8.78
C HIS A 12 8.76 1.60 7.46
N GLU A 13 9.00 0.61 6.60
CA GLU A 13 9.59 0.84 5.29
C GLU A 13 8.54 1.27 4.28
N MET A 14 8.94 2.15 3.36
CA MET A 14 8.11 2.54 2.24
C MET A 14 8.14 1.44 1.19
N LEU A 15 6.99 0.82 0.93
CA LEU A 15 6.81 -0.23 -0.07
C LEU A 15 6.63 0.35 -1.46
N ARG A 16 5.91 1.48 -1.54
CA ARG A 16 5.59 2.11 -2.82
C ARG A 16 5.37 3.60 -2.68
N GLU A 17 5.85 4.32 -3.67
CA GLU A 17 5.48 5.72 -3.91
C GLU A 17 4.99 5.87 -5.34
N LYS A 18 3.91 6.63 -5.53
CA LYS A 18 3.42 6.98 -6.86
C LYS A 18 2.74 8.34 -6.86
N THR A 19 3.07 9.15 -7.86
CA THR A 19 2.45 10.46 -8.09
C THR A 19 1.33 10.35 -9.13
N PHE A 20 0.28 11.13 -8.95
CA PHE A 20 -0.90 11.21 -9.80
C PHE A 20 -1.28 12.67 -10.08
N GLU A 21 -1.93 12.88 -11.23
CA GLU A 21 -2.50 14.17 -11.60
C GLU A 21 -3.79 14.47 -10.83
N THR A 22 -4.54 13.43 -10.45
CA THR A 22 -5.80 13.52 -9.68
C THR A 22 -5.71 12.69 -8.38
N ALA A 23 -6.56 13.00 -7.40
CA ALA A 23 -6.60 12.28 -6.12
C ALA A 23 -7.30 10.92 -6.23
N GLU A 24 -8.14 10.74 -7.24
CA GLU A 24 -9.02 9.56 -7.39
C GLU A 24 -8.28 8.22 -7.27
N PRO A 25 -7.09 7.99 -7.85
CA PRO A 25 -6.39 6.72 -7.71
C PRO A 25 -5.95 6.43 -6.27
N ALA A 26 -5.49 7.45 -5.54
CA ALA A 26 -5.06 7.31 -4.15
C ALA A 26 -6.27 7.04 -3.24
N LEU A 27 -7.34 7.83 -3.40
CA LEU A 27 -8.58 7.67 -2.63
C LEU A 27 -9.27 6.34 -2.91
N SER A 28 -9.24 5.86 -4.15
CA SER A 28 -9.83 4.57 -4.52
C SER A 28 -9.09 3.41 -3.87
N LEU A 29 -7.76 3.48 -3.78
CA LEU A 29 -6.99 2.45 -3.05
C LEU A 29 -7.32 2.49 -1.56
N ILE A 30 -7.37 3.68 -0.96
CA ILE A 30 -7.70 3.85 0.47
C ILE A 30 -9.08 3.24 0.77
N ASP A 31 -10.10 3.65 0.02
CA ASP A 31 -11.47 3.13 0.17
C ASP A 31 -11.53 1.61 -0.01
N TYR A 32 -10.77 1.07 -0.97
CA TYR A 32 -10.69 -0.38 -1.20
C TYR A 32 -10.10 -1.11 0.01
N VAL A 33 -8.95 -0.68 0.53
CA VAL A 33 -8.30 -1.39 1.65
C VAL A 33 -9.03 -1.15 2.98
N GLU A 34 -9.60 0.04 3.19
CA GLU A 34 -10.39 0.37 4.38
C GLU A 34 -11.66 -0.47 4.49
N LYS A 35 -12.28 -0.83 3.35
CA LYS A 35 -13.42 -1.76 3.29
C LYS A 35 -13.05 -3.22 3.56
N GLY A 36 -11.78 -3.51 3.86
CA GLY A 36 -11.31 -4.86 4.15
C GLY A 36 -11.23 -5.75 2.91
N HIS A 37 -11.18 -5.18 1.71
CA HIS A 37 -10.94 -5.96 0.50
C HIS A 37 -9.53 -6.54 0.50
N GLU A 38 -9.39 -7.76 -0.02
CA GLU A 38 -8.10 -8.41 -0.09
C GLU A 38 -7.15 -7.63 -1.01
N CYS A 39 -6.00 -7.28 -0.45
CA CYS A 39 -4.91 -6.59 -1.13
C CYS A 39 -3.65 -7.43 -1.01
N TYR A 40 -2.90 -7.56 -2.11
CA TYR A 40 -1.63 -8.29 -2.13
C TYR A 40 -0.54 -7.37 -2.65
N LEU A 41 0.61 -7.38 -1.98
CA LEU A 41 1.74 -6.52 -2.28
C LEU A 41 3.04 -7.33 -2.26
N PHE A 42 3.98 -6.94 -3.10
CA PHE A 42 5.36 -7.43 -2.99
C PHE A 42 6.14 -6.54 -2.03
N ASP A 43 6.89 -7.15 -1.12
CA ASP A 43 7.89 -6.42 -0.33
C ASP A 43 9.16 -6.14 -1.16
N GLN A 44 10.17 -5.53 -0.52
CA GLN A 44 11.45 -5.23 -1.17
C GLN A 44 12.25 -6.48 -1.58
N GLU A 45 11.97 -7.63 -0.94
CA GLU A 45 12.58 -8.92 -1.28
C GLU A 45 11.78 -9.71 -2.33
N LEU A 46 10.78 -9.07 -2.96
CA LEU A 46 9.88 -9.67 -3.95
C LEU A 46 9.04 -10.84 -3.39
N ARG A 47 8.79 -10.89 -2.08
CA ARG A 47 7.88 -11.86 -1.48
C ARG A 47 6.45 -11.33 -1.58
N LEU A 48 5.52 -12.21 -1.92
CA LEU A 48 4.10 -11.88 -1.96
C LEU A 48 3.53 -11.88 -0.55
N ASN A 49 2.94 -10.76 -0.16
CA ASN A 49 2.32 -10.57 1.14
C ASN A 49 0.84 -10.24 0.95
N LYS A 50 -0.01 -10.76 1.83
CA LYS A 50 -1.35 -10.24 2.05
C LYS A 50 -1.23 -8.98 2.89
N ALA A 51 -1.88 -7.91 2.45
CA ALA A 51 -1.86 -6.62 3.12
C ALA A 51 -3.17 -6.42 3.89
N GLU A 52 -3.06 -6.15 5.18
CA GLU A 52 -4.15 -5.75 6.05
C GLU A 52 -4.08 -4.25 6.31
N TYR A 53 -5.22 -3.57 6.21
CA TYR A 53 -5.29 -2.12 6.44
C TYR A 53 -5.19 -1.80 7.93
N ILE A 54 -4.27 -0.87 8.27
CA ILE A 54 -4.13 -0.37 9.64
C ILE A 54 -4.66 1.06 9.75
N THR A 55 -4.15 1.97 8.93
CA THR A 55 -4.55 3.38 8.97
C THR A 55 -4.16 4.10 7.68
N HIS A 56 -4.73 5.28 7.47
CA HIS A 56 -4.26 6.24 6.49
C HIS A 56 -4.32 7.65 7.07
N TYR A 57 -3.55 8.55 6.48
CA TYR A 57 -3.59 9.98 6.75
C TYR A 57 -3.14 10.75 5.52
N SER A 58 -3.33 12.07 5.54
CA SER A 58 -2.82 12.93 4.49
C SER A 58 -2.16 14.19 5.04
N HIS A 59 -1.22 14.73 4.27
CA HIS A 59 -0.51 15.97 4.56
C HIS A 59 -0.09 16.68 3.28
N HIS A 60 0.17 17.98 3.39
CA HIS A 60 0.66 18.77 2.25
C HIS A 60 2.20 18.82 2.24
N GLU A 61 2.80 18.58 1.07
CA GLU A 61 4.22 18.81 0.74
C GLU A 61 4.32 19.82 -0.40
N GLY A 62 4.45 21.10 -0.05
CA GLY A 62 4.39 22.20 -1.03
C GLY A 62 3.03 22.21 -1.76
N ASP A 63 3.06 22.08 -3.08
CA ASP A 63 1.85 22.00 -3.93
C ASP A 63 1.33 20.56 -4.15
N THR A 64 1.82 19.60 -3.36
CA THR A 64 1.45 18.19 -3.44
C THR A 64 0.69 17.75 -2.20
N GLU A 65 -0.52 17.24 -2.38
CA GLU A 65 -1.21 16.50 -1.32
C GLU A 65 -0.70 15.07 -1.30
N VAL A 66 -0.20 14.63 -0.15
CA VAL A 66 0.35 13.29 0.06
C VAL A 66 -0.64 12.48 0.88
N TYR A 67 -1.07 11.35 0.32
CA TYR A 67 -1.84 10.33 0.99
C TYR A 67 -0.93 9.19 1.40
N THR A 68 -0.86 8.93 2.69
CA THR A 68 -0.08 7.83 3.24
C THR A 68 -1.01 6.74 3.75
N VAL A 69 -0.78 5.51 3.29
CA VAL A 69 -1.50 4.32 3.72
C VAL A 69 -0.53 3.38 4.41
N VAL A 70 -0.89 2.93 5.60
CA VAL A 70 -0.11 1.99 6.41
C VAL A 70 -0.82 0.65 6.38
N LEU A 71 -0.10 -0.37 5.92
CA LEU A 71 -0.61 -1.72 5.76
C LEU A 71 0.28 -2.68 6.56
N GLN A 72 -0.31 -3.63 7.26
CA GLN A 72 0.42 -4.74 7.86
C GLN A 72 0.57 -5.85 6.83
N LEU A 73 1.80 -6.28 6.59
CA LEU A 73 2.11 -7.35 5.64
C LEU A 73 2.17 -8.70 6.35
N GLU A 74 1.44 -9.67 5.84
CA GLU A 74 1.54 -11.07 6.22
C GLU A 74 2.00 -11.89 5.03
N ALA A 75 3.12 -12.61 5.19
CA ALA A 75 3.65 -13.46 4.13
C ALA A 75 2.61 -14.48 3.70
N VAL A 76 2.33 -14.52 2.39
CA VAL A 76 1.50 -15.59 1.84
C VAL A 76 2.37 -16.84 1.85
N GLU A 77 2.09 -17.76 2.77
CA GLU A 77 2.70 -19.10 2.71
C GLU A 77 2.30 -19.73 1.38
N ALA A 78 3.23 -19.79 0.44
CA ALA A 78 3.06 -20.57 -0.76
C ALA A 78 2.89 -22.03 -0.33
N ARG A 79 1.65 -22.53 -0.39
CA ARG A 79 1.40 -23.98 -0.39
C ARG A 79 1.93 -24.53 -1.72
N GLU A 80 3.21 -24.88 -1.68
CA GLU A 80 3.99 -25.57 -2.71
C GLU A 80 4.21 -24.77 -4.02
N PRO A 81 5.41 -24.85 -4.62
CA PRO A 81 5.68 -24.22 -5.90
C PRO A 81 4.91 -24.95 -7.00
N VAL A 82 3.91 -24.28 -7.60
CA VAL A 82 3.42 -24.69 -8.92
C VAL A 82 4.51 -24.28 -9.93
N MET A 83 5.33 -25.25 -10.32
CA MET A 83 6.18 -25.09 -11.50
C MET A 83 5.28 -24.96 -12.74
N ILE A 84 5.39 -23.84 -13.45
CA ILE A 84 4.88 -23.67 -14.81
C ILE A 84 6.07 -23.59 -15.76
#